data_AF-A0A7V5C7Q4-F1
#
_entry.id   AF-A0A7V5C7Q4-F1
#
_cell.length_a   1.000
_cell.length_b   1.000
_cell.length_c   1.000
_cell.angle_alpha   90.00
_cell.angle_beta   90.00
_cell.angle_gamma   90.00
#
_symmetry.space_group_name_H-M   'P 1'
#
loop_
_entity.id
_entity.type
_entity.pdbx_description
1 polymer ?
#
loop_
_entity_poly.entity_id
_entity_poly.type
_entity_poly.pdbx_seq_one_letter_code
_entity_poly.pdbx_strand_id
1 'polypeptide(L)' 'MNTEKLRPEHHYLLATIYQEQGRLRESAKSFRNAQFLLLSMKSDEILPYAEGMTAGRLLEVVRSMIKKE' A
#
# COMPACT_ATOMS: atom_id res chain seq x y z
N MET A 1 -11.58 -13.09 12.16
CA MET A 1 -10.58 -12.79 11.11
C MET A 1 -9.97 -11.44 11.43
N ASN A 2 -8.65 -11.35 11.57
CA ASN A 2 -7.99 -10.12 12.00
C ASN A 2 -7.91 -9.13 10.83
N THR A 3 -8.77 -8.11 10.82
CA THR A 3 -8.93 -7.14 9.73
C THR A 3 -7.67 -6.28 9.51
N GLU A 4 -6.77 -6.23 10.49
CA GLU A 4 -5.48 -5.55 10.41
C GLU A 4 -4.55 -6.11 9.31
N LYS A 5 -4.65 -7.42 9.00
CA LYS A 5 -3.87 -8.05 7.91
C LYS A 5 -4.36 -7.68 6.51
N LEU A 6 -5.55 -7.08 6.39
CA LEU A 6 -6.24 -6.79 5.14
C LEU A 6 -6.24 -5.30 4.77
N ARG A 7 -5.47 -4.46 5.48
CA ARG A 7 -5.45 -3.01 5.25
C ARG A 7 -4.34 -2.60 4.28
N PRO A 8 -4.64 -2.07 3.09
CA PRO A 8 -3.62 -1.69 2.12
C PRO A 8 -2.67 -0.61 2.64
N GLU A 9 -3.16 0.32 3.46
CA GLU A 9 -2.36 1.38 4.05
C GLU A 9 -1.23 0.86 4.96
N HIS A 10 -1.45 -0.25 5.68
CA HIS A 10 -0.42 -0.88 6.49
C HIS A 10 0.69 -1.51 5.62
N HIS A 11 0.31 -2.18 4.54
CA HIS A 11 1.29 -2.77 3.60
C HIS A 11 2.10 -1.67 2.89
N TYR A 12 1.50 -0.52 2.59
CA TYR A 12 2.19 0.64 2.04
C TYR A 12 3.21 1.24 3.03
N LEU A 13 2.82 1.47 4.28
CA LEU A 13 3.71 1.96 5.33
C LEU A 13 4.89 1.00 5.56
N LEU A 14 4.61 -0.29 5.66
CA LEU A 14 5.63 -1.31 5.83
C LEU A 14 6.61 -1.36 4.64
N ALA A 15 6.10 -1.22 3.41
CA ALA A 15 6.94 -1.15 2.22
C ALA A 15 7.91 0.05 2.27
N THR A 16 7.39 1.21 2.66
CA THR A 16 8.18 2.44 2.81
C THR A 16 9.28 2.26 3.88
N ILE A 17 8.95 1.65 5.02
CA ILE A 17 9.95 1.33 6.07
C ILE A 17 11.03 0.39 5.53
N TYR A 18 10.66 -0.65 4.78
CA TYR A 18 11.66 -1.55 4.18
C TYR A 18 12.54 -0.84 3.14
N GLN A 19 11.97 0.08 2.36
CA GLN A 19 12.71 0.87 1.39
C GLN A 19 13.77 1.76 2.08
N GLU A 20 13.38 2.46 3.15
CA GLU A 20 14.29 3.28 3.96
C GLU A 20 15.41 2.43 4.62
N GLN A 21 15.14 1.16 4.90
CA GLN A 21 16.13 0.21 5.41
C GLN A 21 17.00 -0.43 4.32
N GLY A 22 16.82 -0.09 3.03
CA GLY A 22 17.51 -0.72 1.91
C GLY A 22 17.05 -2.16 1.61
N ARG A 23 15.95 -2.62 2.23
CA ARG A 23 15.40 -3.97 2.10
C ARG A 23 14.44 -4.06 0.91
N LEU A 24 14.99 -3.89 -0.29
CA LEU A 24 14.22 -3.73 -1.53
C LEU A 24 13.29 -4.91 -1.83
N ARG A 25 13.69 -6.15 -1.53
CA ARG A 25 12.83 -7.33 -1.80
C ARG A 25 11.58 -7.32 -0.93
N GLU A 26 11.71 -7.00 0.35
CA GLU A 26 10.59 -6.92 1.29
C GLU A 26 9.71 -5.70 1.03
N SER A 27 10.32 -4.58 0.61
CA SER A 27 9.62 -3.40 0.10
C SER A 27 8.71 -3.77 -1.07
N ALA A 28 9.29 -4.35 -2.14
CA ALA A 28 8.56 -4.77 -3.34
C ALA A 28 7.40 -5.72 -3.01
N LYS A 29 7.62 -6.69 -2.11
CA LYS A 29 6.58 -7.62 -1.67
C LYS A 29 5.43 -6.89 -0.98
N SER A 30 5.74 -5.94 -0.11
CA SER A 30 4.73 -5.19 0.65
C SER A 30 3.96 -4.22 -0.25
N PHE A 31 4.62 -3.54 -1.20
CA PHE A 31 3.93 -2.73 -2.21
C PHE A 31 2.99 -3.55 -3.10
N ARG A 32 3.38 -4.76 -3.50
CA ARG A 32 2.49 -5.66 -4.26
C ARG A 32 1.25 -6.08 -3.46
N ASN A 33 1.40 -6.35 -2.16
CA ASN A 33 0.26 -6.66 -1.29
C ASN A 33 -0.69 -5.47 -1.17
N ALA A 34 -0.16 -4.26 -0.98
CA ALA A 34 -0.95 -3.04 -0.95
C ALA A 34 -1.71 -2.86 -2.28
N GLN A 35 -1.02 -2.99 -3.41
CA GLN A 35 -1.63 -2.91 -4.74
C GLN A 35 -2.75 -3.94 -4.93
N PHE A 36 -2.52 -5.19 -4.55
CA PHE A 36 -3.52 -6.26 -4.69
C PHE A 36 -4.81 -5.96 -3.92
N LEU A 37 -4.69 -5.48 -2.68
CA LEU A 37 -5.84 -5.10 -1.86
C LEU A 37 -6.56 -3.89 -2.45
N LEU A 38 -5.83 -2.85 -2.86
CA LEU A 38 -6.41 -1.63 -3.43
C LEU A 38 -7.16 -1.87 -4.75
N LEU A 39 -6.70 -2.83 -5.56
CA LEU A 39 -7.40 -3.22 -6.80
C LEU A 39 -8.77 -3.85 -6.55
N SER A 40 -9.03 -4.33 -5.34
CA SER A 40 -10.32 -4.93 -4.95
C SER A 40 -11.28 -3.92 -4.30
N MET A 41 -10.85 -2.67 -4.09
CA MET A 41 -11.62 -1.62 -3.42
C MET A 41 -12.23 -0.66 -4.43
N LYS A 42 -13.29 0.07 -4.03
CA LYS A 42 -13.80 1.16 -4.88
C LYS A 42 -12.83 2.33 -4.86
N SER A 43 -12.64 2.97 -6.02
CA SER A 43 -11.65 4.04 -6.16
C SER A 43 -11.88 5.23 -5.22
N ASP A 44 -13.14 5.53 -4.90
CA ASP A 44 -13.60 6.63 -4.02
C ASP A 44 -13.71 6.21 -2.55
N GLU A 45 -13.44 4.94 -2.22
CA GLU A 45 -13.48 4.45 -0.84
C GLU A 45 -12.39 5.12 0.01
N ILE A 46 -12.80 5.76 1.10
CA ILE A 46 -11.88 6.47 2.01
C ILE A 46 -11.21 5.45 2.93
N LEU A 47 -9.87 5.48 2.96
CA LEU A 47 -9.06 4.63 3.83
C LEU A 47 -8.99 5.23 5.24
N PRO A 48 -9.46 4.52 6.29
CA PRO A 48 -9.57 5.06 7.64
C PRO A 48 -8.26 5.55 8.26
N TYR A 49 -7.12 4.93 7.91
CA TYR A 49 -5.82 5.25 8.48
C TYR A 49 -4.83 5.86 7.48
N ALA A 50 -5.32 6.35 6.34
CA ALA A 50 -4.50 7.08 5.37
C ALA A 50 -4.89 8.57 5.31
N GLU A 51 -5.18 9.19 6.47
CA GLU A 51 -5.51 10.62 6.59
C GLU A 51 -6.65 11.09 5.66
N GLY A 52 -7.66 10.24 5.44
CA GLY A 52 -8.78 10.54 4.55
C GLY A 52 -8.48 10.34 3.05
N MET A 53 -7.33 9.76 2.71
CA MET A 53 -6.99 9.39 1.33
C MET A 53 -7.90 8.28 0.81
N THR A 54 -8.31 8.39 -0.45
CA THR A 54 -9.07 7.34 -1.14
C THR A 54 -8.20 6.16 -1.57
N ALA A 55 -8.78 4.97 -1.71
CA ALA A 55 -8.09 3.79 -2.24
C ALA A 55 -7.48 4.02 -3.63
N GLY A 56 -8.20 4.72 -4.52
CA GLY A 56 -7.69 5.06 -5.86
C GLY A 56 -6.41 5.91 -5.79
N ARG A 57 -6.40 6.94 -4.94
CA ARG A 57 -5.22 7.79 -4.74
C ARG A 57 -4.03 7.02 -4.19
N LEU A 58 -4.24 6.15 -3.19
CA LEU A 58 -3.15 5.34 -2.65
C LEU A 58 -2.61 4.36 -3.70
N LEU A 59 -3.47 3.81 -4.56
CA LEU A 59 -3.06 2.91 -5.64
C LEU A 59 -2.14 3.58 -6.65
N GLU A 60 -2.41 4.85 -7.00
CA GLU A 60 -1.52 5.64 -7.86
C GLU A 60 -0.14 5.83 -7.23
N VAL A 61 -0.11 6.17 -5.93
CA VAL A 61 1.13 6.33 -5.18
C VAL A 61 1.92 5.03 -5.18
N VAL A 62 1.30 3.90 -4.79
CA VAL A 62 1.94 2.58 -4.78
C VAL A 62 2.49 2.21 -6.16
N ARG A 63 1.73 2.45 -7.24
CA ARG A 63 2.19 2.20 -8.62
C ARG A 63 3.41 3.05 -8.99
N SER A 64 3.50 4.29 -8.51
CA SER A 64 4.66 5.15 -8.76
C SER A 64 5.92 4.67 -8.04
N MET A 65 5.77 4.04 -6.87
CA MET A 65 6.88 3.51 -6.09
C MET A 65 7.42 2.21 -6.68
N ILE A 66 6.54 1.31 -7.15
CA ILE A 66 6.96 0.06 -7.82
C ILE A 66 7.73 0.37 -9.12
N LYS A 67 7.40 1.44 -9.84
CA LYS A 67 8.10 1.84 -11.07
C LYS A 67 9.50 2.42 -10.82
N LYS A 68 9.84 2.76 -9.57
CA LYS A 68 11.14 3.33 -9.19
C LYS A 68 12.18 2.27 -8.78
N GLU A 69 11.78 1.02 -8.60
CA GLU A 69 12.67 -0.14 -8.40
C GLU A 69 13.22 -0.64 -9.75
#